data_AF-A0A5M9RBR6-F1
#
_entry.id   AF-A0A5M9RBR6-F1
#
_cell.length_a   1.000
_cell.length_b   1.000
_cell.length_c   1.000
_cell.angle_alpha   90.00
_cell.angle_beta   90.00
_cell.angle_gamma   90.00
#
_symmetry.space_group_name_H-M   'P 1'
#
loop_
_entity.id
_entity.type
_entity.pdbx_description
1 polymer ?
#
loop_
_entity_poly.entity_id
_entity_poly.type
_entity_poly.pdbx_seq_one_letter_code
_entity_poly.pdbx_strand_id
1 'polypeptide(L)'
;MRKKSIPWATAREDILSDPEVNAIYEAELRAERIREQLQSWRSSAVLTSSQVAARPGITPAAVSRTERNAEKATVETLARYAAACGVKIRK
;
A
#
# COMPACT_ATOMS: atom_id res chain seq x y z
N MET A 1 6.07 -21.12 39.27
CA MET A 1 6.71 -21.26 37.94
C MET A 1 6.79 -19.87 37.31
N ARG A 2 7.99 -19.31 37.11
CA ARG A 2 8.15 -18.00 36.45
C ARG A 2 7.76 -18.14 34.98
N LYS A 3 6.73 -17.40 34.54
CA LYS A 3 6.42 -17.29 33.11
C LYS A 3 7.59 -16.59 32.44
N LYS A 4 8.35 -17.30 31.61
CA LYS A 4 9.40 -16.69 30.79
C LYS A 4 8.70 -15.79 29.77
N SER A 5 8.75 -14.48 29.99
CA SER A 5 8.31 -13.49 29.03
C SER A 5 9.53 -13.07 28.22
N ILE A 6 9.42 -13.19 26.89
CA ILE A 6 10.38 -12.62 25.96
C ILE A 6 9.83 -11.29 25.42
N PRO A 7 10.67 -10.27 25.21
CA PRO A 7 10.24 -9.04 24.54
C PRO A 7 9.72 -9.32 23.13
N TRP A 8 8.69 -8.58 22.70
CA TRP A 8 8.13 -8.70 21.35
C TRP A 8 9.19 -8.51 20.25
N ALA A 9 10.09 -7.53 20.41
CA ALA A 9 11.14 -7.27 19.42
C ALA A 9 12.00 -8.51 19.16
N THR A 10 12.44 -9.18 20.23
CA THR A 10 13.25 -10.41 20.14
C THR A 10 12.46 -11.56 19.51
N ALA A 11 11.20 -11.74 19.89
CA ALA A 11 10.35 -12.77 19.30
C ALA A 11 10.13 -12.52 17.80
N ARG A 12 9.93 -11.26 17.40
CA ARG A 12 9.74 -10.88 16.00
C ARG A 12 11.00 -11.11 15.17
N GLU A 13 12.17 -10.75 15.68
CA GLU A 13 13.45 -10.99 14.99
C GLU A 13 13.69 -12.48 14.75
N ASP A 14 13.40 -13.32 15.74
CA ASP A 14 13.52 -14.77 15.64
C ASP A 14 12.54 -15.35 14.58
N ILE A 15 11.27 -14.92 14.61
CA ILE A 15 10.25 -15.34 13.64
C ILE A 15 10.61 -14.90 12.20
N LEU A 16 11.12 -13.68 12.02
CA LEU A 16 11.52 -13.15 10.72
C LEU A 16 12.90 -13.63 10.26
N SER A 17 13.62 -14.41 11.08
CA SER A 17 14.87 -15.05 10.66
C SER A 17 14.63 -16.22 9.69
N ASP A 18 13.43 -16.81 9.72
CA ASP A 18 12.99 -17.80 8.73
C ASP A 18 12.76 -17.11 7.37
N PRO A 19 13.49 -17.50 6.31
CA PRO A 19 13.37 -16.88 4.99
C PRO A 19 11.97 -16.99 4.37
N GLU A 20 11.22 -18.07 4.61
CA GLU A 20 9.87 -18.26 4.08
C GLU A 20 8.90 -17.31 4.78
N VAL A 21 8.98 -17.23 6.10
CA VAL A 21 8.16 -16.32 6.91
C VAL A 21 8.47 -14.87 6.54
N ASN A 22 9.76 -14.53 6.41
CA ASN A 22 10.18 -13.18 6.04
C ASN A 22 9.71 -12.79 4.63
N ALA A 23 9.74 -13.72 3.67
CA ALA A 23 9.25 -13.45 2.32
C ALA A 23 7.76 -13.12 2.28
N ILE A 24 6.94 -13.87 3.04
CA ILE A 24 5.50 -13.61 3.17
C ILE A 24 5.27 -12.27 3.87
N TYR A 25 6.01 -12.02 4.96
CA TYR A 25 5.93 -10.76 5.72
C TYR A 25 6.26 -9.54 4.84
N GLU A 26 7.37 -9.57 4.10
CA GLU A 26 7.78 -8.49 3.21
C GLU A 26 6.81 -8.30 2.03
N ALA A 27 6.18 -9.37 1.53
CA ALA A 27 5.16 -9.26 0.50
C ALA A 27 3.92 -8.50 1.02
N GLU A 28 3.44 -8.82 2.22
CA GLU A 28 2.32 -8.11 2.84
C GLU A 28 2.69 -6.67 3.18
N LEU A 29 3.89 -6.44 3.72
CA LEU A 29 4.39 -5.10 4.04
C LEU A 29 4.51 -4.24 2.79
N ARG A 30 4.91 -4.82 1.65
CA ARG A 30 4.93 -4.13 0.36
C ARG A 30 3.53 -3.72 -0.08
N ALA A 31 2.55 -4.61 0.04
CA ALA A 31 1.16 -4.29 -0.29
C ALA A 31 0.63 -3.14 0.56
N GLU A 32 0.90 -3.17 1.87
CA GLU A 32 0.48 -2.12 2.79
C GLU A 32 1.13 -0.77 2.47
N ARG A 33 2.45 -0.75 2.21
CA ARG A 33 3.16 0.47 1.79
C ARG A 33 2.56 1.11 0.54
N ILE A 34 2.13 0.30 -0.44
CA ILE A 34 1.48 0.83 -1.64
C ILE A 34 0.10 1.41 -1.28
N ARG A 35 -0.69 0.75 -0.43
CA ARG A 35 -1.99 1.27 0.04
C ARG A 35 -1.84 2.59 0.80
N GLU A 36 -0.89 2.67 1.72
CA GLU A 36 -0.54 3.89 2.45
C GLU A 36 -0.14 5.01 1.48
N GLN A 37 0.64 4.69 0.45
CA GLN A 37 1.02 5.66 -0.56
C GLN A 37 -0.17 6.19 -1.37
N LEU A 38 -1.10 5.31 -1.79
CA LEU A 38 -2.33 5.71 -2.47
C LEU A 38 -3.21 6.60 -1.58
N GLN A 39 -3.32 6.25 -0.29
CA GLN A 39 -4.04 7.05 0.69
C GLN A 39 -3.37 8.43 0.86
N SER A 40 -2.05 8.47 1.00
CA SER A 40 -1.28 9.72 1.10
C SER A 40 -1.52 10.64 -0.09
N TRP A 41 -1.52 10.10 -1.32
CA TRP A 41 -1.81 10.89 -2.53
C TRP A 41 -3.21 11.47 -2.50
N ARG A 42 -4.23 10.69 -2.15
CA ARG A 42 -5.60 11.20 -2.00
C ARG A 42 -5.76 12.23 -0.90
N SER A 43 -5.19 11.96 0.27
CA SER A 43 -5.25 12.85 1.43
C SER A 43 -4.56 14.18 1.14
N SER A 44 -3.42 14.17 0.44
CA SER A 44 -2.72 15.39 0.01
C SER A 44 -3.56 16.26 -0.93
N ALA A 45 -4.49 15.66 -1.66
CA ALA A 45 -5.38 16.31 -2.61
C ALA A 45 -6.78 16.60 -2.04
N VAL A 46 -7.04 16.17 -0.79
CA VAL A 46 -8.35 16.25 -0.12
C VAL A 46 -9.46 15.59 -0.97
N LEU A 47 -9.17 14.38 -1.49
CA LEU A 47 -10.10 13.63 -2.35
C LEU A 47 -10.60 12.35 -1.69
N THR A 48 -11.87 12.03 -1.93
CA THR A 48 -12.44 10.70 -1.70
C THR A 48 -12.19 9.78 -2.89
N SER A 49 -12.34 8.46 -2.72
CA SER A 49 -12.25 7.50 -3.83
C SER A 49 -13.22 7.82 -4.97
N SER A 50 -14.44 8.27 -4.65
CA SER A 50 -15.44 8.65 -5.65
C SER A 50 -15.03 9.91 -6.42
N GLN A 51 -14.40 10.89 -5.75
CA GLN A 51 -13.88 12.09 -6.40
C GLN A 51 -12.68 11.78 -7.31
N VAL A 52 -11.80 10.85 -6.90
CA VAL A 52 -10.73 10.36 -7.79
C VAL A 52 -11.33 9.67 -9.01
N ALA A 53 -12.35 8.82 -8.81
CA ALA A 53 -13.03 8.11 -9.89
C ALA A 53 -13.78 9.02 -10.88
N ALA A 54 -14.11 10.25 -10.49
CA ALA A 54 -14.73 11.25 -11.35
C ALA A 54 -13.71 12.04 -12.19
N ARG A 55 -12.40 11.86 -11.97
CA ARG A 55 -11.36 12.61 -12.69
C ARG A 55 -11.06 12.01 -14.08
N PRO A 56 -10.73 12.84 -15.07
CA PRO A 56 -10.38 12.36 -16.40
C PRO A 56 -9.20 11.38 -16.39
N GLY A 57 -9.27 10.33 -17.20
CA GLY A 57 -8.17 9.36 -17.37
C GLY A 57 -8.14 8.21 -16.37
N ILE A 58 -9.11 8.13 -15.45
CA ILE A 58 -9.30 6.98 -14.56
C ILE A 58 -10.78 6.59 -14.50
N THR A 59 -11.05 5.29 -14.35
CA THR A 59 -12.42 4.77 -14.22
C THR A 59 -12.72 4.36 -12.77
N PRO A 60 -13.99 4.37 -12.33
CA PRO A 60 -14.36 3.86 -11.00
C PRO A 60 -13.89 2.43 -10.74
N ALA A 61 -13.95 1.57 -11.76
CA ALA A 61 -13.45 0.20 -11.68
C ALA A 61 -11.92 0.13 -11.50
N ALA A 62 -11.17 1.05 -12.13
CA ALA A 62 -9.73 1.15 -11.95
C ALA A 62 -9.36 1.64 -10.55
N VAL A 63 -10.03 2.69 -10.03
CA VAL A 63 -9.85 3.16 -8.64
C VAL A 63 -10.11 2.04 -7.66
N SER A 64 -11.26 1.38 -7.78
CA SER A 64 -11.67 0.33 -6.85
C SER A 64 -10.74 -0.89 -6.87
N ARG A 65 -10.20 -1.27 -8.04
CA ARG A 65 -9.22 -2.35 -8.13
C ARG A 65 -7.87 -1.94 -7.54
N THR A 66 -7.42 -0.72 -7.80
CA THR A 66 -6.12 -0.20 -7.35
C THR A 66 -6.11 -0.01 -5.84
N GLU A 67 -7.19 0.47 -5.24
CA GLU A 67 -7.26 0.63 -3.78
C GLU A 67 -7.42 -0.71 -3.04
N ARG A 68 -8.09 -1.70 -3.64
CA ARG A 68 -8.29 -3.03 -3.02
C ARG A 68 -7.13 -4.01 -3.24
N ASN A 69 -6.50 -3.96 -4.40
CA ASN A 69 -5.41 -4.86 -4.81
C ASN A 69 -4.22 -4.04 -5.32
N ALA A 70 -3.74 -3.13 -4.47
CA ALA A 70 -2.69 -2.17 -4.80
C ALA A 70 -1.38 -2.83 -5.25
N GLU A 71 -1.07 -3.99 -4.66
CA GLU A 71 0.10 -4.81 -4.97
C GLU A 71 0.08 -5.41 -6.38
N LYS A 72 -1.11 -5.55 -6.99
CA LYS A 72 -1.28 -6.06 -8.36
C LYS A 72 -1.37 -4.95 -9.39
N ALA A 73 -1.39 -3.68 -8.97
CA ALA A 73 -1.46 -2.55 -9.88
C ALA A 73 -0.14 -2.38 -10.62
N THR A 74 -0.19 -2.21 -11.94
CA THR A 74 0.99 -1.87 -12.72
C THR A 74 1.48 -0.47 -12.34
N VAL A 75 2.77 -0.20 -12.54
CA VAL A 75 3.36 1.14 -12.35
C VAL A 75 2.58 2.20 -13.12
N GLU A 76 2.14 1.89 -14.34
CA GLU A 76 1.32 2.79 -15.15
C GLU A 76 -0.04 3.09 -14.48
N THR A 77 -0.68 2.08 -13.87
CA THR A 77 -1.96 2.26 -13.16
C THR A 77 -1.78 3.15 -11.92
N LEU A 78 -0.71 2.90 -11.15
CA LEU A 78 -0.35 3.74 -10.00
C LEU A 78 -0.06 5.18 -10.45
N ALA A 79 0.63 5.36 -11.57
CA ALA A 79 0.95 6.68 -12.11
C ALA A 79 -0.31 7.45 -12.56
N ARG A 80 -1.26 6.79 -13.25
CA ARG A 80 -2.55 7.40 -13.60
C ARG A 80 -3.35 7.78 -12.36
N TYR A 81 -3.33 6.94 -11.32
CA TYR A 81 -3.99 7.25 -10.05
C TYR A 81 -3.33 8.45 -9.35
N ALA A 82 -2.00 8.50 -9.28
CA ALA A 82 -1.25 9.62 -8.72
C ALA A 82 -1.52 10.93 -9.48
N ALA A 83 -1.53 10.89 -10.81
CA ALA A 83 -1.88 12.02 -11.67
C ALA A 83 -3.34 12.46 -11.44
N ALA A 84 -4.26 11.50 -11.29
CA ALA A 84 -5.62 11.76 -10.87
C ALA A 84 -5.71 12.29 -9.43
N CYS A 85 -4.69 12.18 -8.59
CA CYS A 85 -4.63 12.89 -7.30
C CYS A 85 -3.96 14.27 -7.43
N GLY A 86 -3.43 14.65 -8.60
CA GLY A 86 -2.67 15.89 -8.78
C GLY A 86 -1.20 15.79 -8.35
N VAL A 87 -0.71 14.58 -8.10
CA VAL A 87 0.70 14.33 -7.78
C VAL A 87 1.52 14.44 -9.06
N LYS A 88 2.50 15.34 -9.06
CA LYS A 88 3.45 15.47 -10.16
C LYS A 88 4.55 14.43 -9.97
N ILE A 89 4.52 13.36 -10.77
CA ILE A 89 5.66 12.44 -10.88
C ILE A 89 6.79 13.21 -11.57
N ARG A 90 7.85 13.53 -10.83
CA ARG A 90 9.08 14.07 -11.42
C ARG A 90 9.68 12.95 -12.29
N LYS A 91 9.91 13.27 -13.57
CA LYS A 91 10.69 12.45 -14.49
C LYS A 91 12.14 12.37 -14.06
#